data_AF-A0AAZ3QM46-F1
#
_entry.id   AF-A0AAZ3QM46-F1
#
_cell.length_a   1.000
_cell.length_b   1.000
_cell.length_c   1.000
_cell.angle_alpha   90.00
_cell.angle_beta   90.00
_cell.angle_gamma   90.00
#
_symmetry.space_group_name_H-M   'P 1'
#
loop_
_entity.id
_entity.type
_entity.pdbx_description
1 polymer ?
#
loop_
_entity_poly.entity_id
_entity_poly.type
_entity_poly.pdbx_seq_one_letter_code
_entity_poly.pdbx_strand_id
1 'polypeptide(L)' 'RKVQINPRTTAKDLVKILEETGTKVSISTVKRVLYRHNLKGRSARKKPLLQNSHKKDRLRFATAHGDKNRTFEKFPLV' A
#
# COMPACT_ATOMS: atom_id res chain seq x y z
N ARG A 1 7.85 17.69 4.67
CA ARG A 1 7.87 16.67 5.75
C ARG A 1 7.09 15.46 5.28
N LYS A 2 7.76 14.34 4.98
CA LYS A 2 7.08 13.09 4.58
C LYS A 2 6.40 12.53 5.82
N VAL A 3 5.08 12.51 5.78
CA VAL A 3 4.25 11.78 6.74
C VAL A 3 4.45 10.29 6.40
N GLN A 4 5.58 9.71 6.82
CA GLN A 4 5.79 8.26 6.79
C GLN A 4 4.97 7.68 7.94
N ILE A 5 3.68 7.55 7.69
CA ILE A 5 2.72 7.12 8.69
C ILE A 5 2.29 5.70 8.38
N ASN A 6 2.31 4.87 9.43
CA ASN A 6 1.62 3.60 9.49
C ASN A 6 0.23 3.74 8.82
N PRO A 7 -0.05 3.04 7.71
CA PRO A 7 -1.30 3.20 6.95
C PRO A 7 -2.56 2.88 7.77
N ARG A 8 -2.41 2.34 8.98
CA ARG A 8 -3.50 2.06 9.92
C ARG A 8 -3.91 3.23 10.80
N THR A 9 -3.11 4.28 10.95
CA THR A 9 -3.50 5.41 11.81
C THR A 9 -4.65 6.18 11.18
N THR A 10 -5.69 6.40 11.95
CA THR A 10 -6.89 7.10 11.51
C THR A 10 -6.83 8.58 11.84
N ALA A 11 -7.71 9.37 11.22
CA ALA A 11 -7.85 10.79 11.56
C ALA A 11 -8.26 11.02 13.03
N LYS A 12 -8.92 10.05 13.68
CA LYS A 12 -9.27 10.14 15.10
C LYS A 12 -8.04 9.97 15.99
N ASP A 13 -7.17 9.02 15.65
CA ASP A 13 -5.92 8.79 16.37
C ASP A 13 -5.02 10.03 16.30
N LEU A 14 -4.97 10.68 15.13
CA LEU A 14 -4.23 11.93 14.96
C LEU A 14 -4.80 13.07 15.81
N VAL A 15 -6.13 13.18 15.94
CA VAL A 15 -6.73 14.18 16.82
C VAL A 15 -6.36 13.92 18.28
N LYS A 16 -6.40 12.66 18.73
CA LYS A 16 -6.00 12.29 20.10
C LYS A 16 -4.54 12.68 20.40
N ILE A 17 -3.62 12.37 19.48
CA ILE A 17 -2.20 12.74 19.62
C ILE A 17 -2.03 14.27 19.70
N LEU A 18 -2.78 15.01 18.89
CA LEU A 18 -2.74 16.48 18.88
C LEU A 18 -3.30 17.06 20.18
N GLU A 19 -4.36 16.48 20.73
CA GLU A 19 -4.95 16.87 22.02
C GLU A 19 -4.00 16.60 23.18
N GLU A 20 -3.32 15.45 23.19
CA GLU A 20 -2.27 15.12 24.17
C GLU A 20 -1.09 16.12 24.11
N THR A 21 -0.82 16.67 22.92
CA THR A 21 0.19 17.73 22.72
C THR A 21 -0.33 19.12 23.10
N GLY A 22 -1.58 19.24 23.56
CA GLY A 22 -2.21 20.51 23.95
C GLY A 22 -2.84 21.28 22.79
N THR A 23 -2.94 20.69 21.59
CA THR A 23 -3.54 21.33 20.42
C THR A 23 -4.93 20.76 20.12
N LYS A 24 -5.96 21.58 20.32
CA LYS A 24 -7.34 21.19 20.00
C LYS A 24 -7.64 21.46 18.53
N VAL A 25 -7.83 20.40 17.76
CA VAL A 25 -8.10 20.49 16.31
C VAL A 25 -9.34 19.66 15.97
N SER A 26 -10.22 20.20 15.12
CA SER A 26 -11.38 19.45 14.65
C SER A 26 -10.99 18.33 13.68
N ILE A 27 -11.75 17.23 13.71
CA ILE A 27 -11.53 16.08 12.81
C ILE A 27 -11.60 16.50 11.33
N SER A 28 -12.47 17.45 10.96
CA SER A 28 -12.62 17.93 9.59
C SER A 28 -11.36 18.66 9.10
N THR A 29 -10.70 19.42 9.97
CA THR A 29 -9.43 20.09 9.66
C THR A 29 -8.33 19.06 9.40
N VAL A 30 -8.20 18.05 10.26
CA VAL A 30 -7.23 16.95 10.06
C VAL A 30 -7.50 16.23 8.74
N LYS A 31 -8.75 15.86 8.45
CA LYS A 31 -9.12 15.23 7.17
C LYS A 31 -8.75 16.12 5.97
N ARG A 32 -9.05 17.42 6.02
CA ARG A 32 -8.74 18.36 4.92
C ARG A 32 -7.24 18.44 4.63
N VAL A 33 -6.41 18.47 5.68
CA VAL A 33 -4.95 18.45 5.55
C VAL A 33 -4.49 17.14 4.93
N LEU A 34 -5.00 15.99 5.40
CA LEU A 34 -4.67 14.68 4.83
C LEU A 34 -5.02 14.60 3.33
N TYR A 35 -6.18 15.11 2.93
CA TYR A 35 -6.60 15.15 1.53
C TYR A 35 -5.69 16.02 0.66
N ARG A 36 -5.31 17.22 1.12
CA ARG A 36 -4.39 18.13 0.40
C ARG A 36 -3.03 17.47 0.14
N HIS A 37 -2.59 16.61 1.05
CA HIS A 37 -1.35 15.85 0.91
C HIS A 37 -1.54 14.46 0.25
N ASN A 38 -2.71 14.19 -0.37
CA ASN A 38 -3.04 12.93 -1.02
C ASN A 38 -3.05 11.68 -0.10
N LEU A 39 -3.10 11.88 1.22
CA LEU A 39 -3.18 10.83 2.24
C LEU A 39 -4.64 10.45 2.52
N LYS A 40 -5.35 10.03 1.47
CA LYS A 40 -6.73 9.55 1.56
C LYS A 40 -6.79 8.03 1.62
N GLY A 41 -7.80 7.50 2.31
CA GLY A 41 -8.03 6.07 2.42
C GLY A 41 -8.05 5.36 1.06
N ARG A 42 -7.48 4.15 1.01
CA ARG A 42 -7.51 3.24 -0.14
C ARG A 42 -7.93 1.86 0.34
N SER A 43 -8.64 1.14 -0.51
CA SER A 43 -8.90 -0.28 -0.27
C SER A 43 -7.61 -1.09 -0.49
N ALA A 44 -7.27 -1.93 0.47
CA ALA A 44 -6.14 -2.83 0.34
C ALA A 44 -6.45 -3.87 -0.76
N ARG A 45 -5.53 -4.05 -1.71
CA ARG A 45 -5.70 -5.06 -2.76
C ARG A 45 -5.54 -6.45 -2.15
N LYS A 46 -6.51 -7.33 -2.39
CA LYS A 46 -6.38 -8.76 -2.05
C LYS A 46 -5.22 -9.35 -2.84
N LYS A 47 -4.32 -10.07 -2.15
CA LYS A 47 -3.21 -10.80 -2.76
C LYS A 47 -3.28 -12.26 -2.33
N PRO A 48 -2.96 -13.21 -3.22
CA PRO A 48 -2.88 -14.60 -2.83
C PRO A 48 -1.80 -14.77 -1.76
N LEU A 49 -2.07 -15.63 -0.78
CA LEU A 49 -1.07 -16.01 0.22
C LEU A 49 -0.10 -16.98 -0.45
N LEU A 50 1.11 -16.51 -0.72
CA LEU A 50 2.14 -17.30 -1.37
C LEU A 50 3.12 -17.83 -0.34
N GLN A 51 3.36 -19.15 -0.40
CA GLN A 51 4.47 -19.79 0.29
C GLN A 51 5.80 -19.24 -0.23
N ASN A 52 6.84 -19.34 0.60
CA ASN A 52 8.15 -18.79 0.27
C ASN A 52 8.80 -19.50 -0.92
N SER A 53 8.53 -20.79 -1.12
CA SER A 53 8.91 -21.53 -2.34
C SER A 53 8.31 -20.87 -3.59
N HIS A 54 6.98 -20.73 -3.63
CA HIS A 54 6.26 -20.12 -4.75
C HIS A 54 6.75 -18.70 -5.07
N LYS A 55 7.12 -17.90 -4.06
CA LYS A 55 7.69 -16.56 -4.29
C LYS A 55 9.03 -16.65 -5.05
N LYS A 56 9.90 -17.58 -4.67
CA LYS A 56 11.21 -17.80 -5.32
C LYS A 56 11.01 -18.29 -6.75
N ASP A 57 10.11 -19.24 -6.97
CA ASP A 57 9.86 -19.82 -8.30
C ASP A 57 9.26 -18.78 -9.25
N ARG A 58 8.27 -18.01 -8.77
CA ARG A 58 7.68 -16.91 -9.55
C ARG A 58 8.70 -15.83 -9.89
N LEU A 59 9.63 -15.53 -8.97
CA LEU A 59 10.69 -14.57 -9.24
C LEU A 59 11.66 -15.11 -10.30
N ARG A 60 12.12 -16.36 -10.17
CA ARG A 60 13.00 -17.02 -11.16
C ARG A 60 12.36 -17.03 -12.55
N PHE A 61 11.08 -17.39 -12.62
CA PHE A 61 10.31 -17.36 -13.85
C PHE A 61 10.25 -15.95 -14.46
N ALA A 62 9.92 -14.95 -13.65
CA ALA A 62 9.83 -13.56 -14.10
C ALA A 62 11.20 -13.03 -14.59
N THR A 63 12.30 -13.35 -13.90
CA THR A 63 13.64 -12.94 -14.35
C THR A 63 14.07 -13.65 -15.62
N ALA A 64 13.75 -14.94 -15.77
CA ALA A 64 14.14 -15.70 -16.96
C ALA A 64 13.34 -15.30 -18.21
N HIS A 65 12.16 -14.71 -18.04
CA HIS A 65 11.21 -14.46 -19.13
C HIS A 65 10.75 -13.00 -19.26
N GLY A 66 11.17 -12.10 -18.36
CA GLY A 66 10.72 -10.71 -18.30
C GLY A 66 11.20 -9.82 -19.45
N ASP A 67 12.32 -10.18 -20.10
CA ASP A 67 12.92 -9.43 -21.23
C ASP A 67 12.58 -10.03 -22.61
N LYS A 68 11.81 -11.12 -22.64
CA LYS A 68 11.44 -11.77 -23.90
C LYS A 68 10.26 -11.00 -24.51
N ASN A 69 10.56 -10.19 -25.52
CA ASN A 69 9.58 -9.48 -26.35
C ASN A 69 8.36 -10.37 -26.69
N ARG A 70 7.22 -10.10 -26.01
CA ARG A 70 5.82 -10.40 -26.39
C ARG A 70 5.47 -11.71 -27.13
N THR A 71 6.27 -12.77 -27.10
CA THR A 71 5.93 -14.09 -27.67
C THR A 71 5.51 -15.08 -26.57
N PHE A 72 4.68 -14.63 -25.63
CA PHE A 72 4.13 -15.45 -24.54
C PHE A 72 2.92 -16.30 -24.99
N GLU A 73 2.79 -16.66 -26.28
CA GLU A 73 1.58 -17.32 -26.79
C GLU A 73 1.60 -18.85 -26.76
N LYS A 74 2.62 -19.50 -26.19
CA LYS A 74 2.66 -20.97 -26.16
C LYS A 74 3.14 -21.51 -24.83
N PHE A 75 2.22 -21.65 -23.88
CA PHE A 75 2.32 -22.70 -22.87
C PHE A 75 1.27 -23.78 -23.21
N PRO A 76 1.67 -25.05 -23.42
CA PRO A 76 0.70 -26.12 -23.55
C PRO A 76 0.07 -26.35 -22.17
N LEU A 77 -1.25 -26.27 -22.12
CA LEU A 77 -2.02 -26.75 -20.99
C LEU A 77 -1.77 -28.26 -20.90
N VAL A 78 -1.10 -28.69 -19.82
CA VAL A 78 -1.14 -30.09 -19.37
C VAL A 78 -2.37 -30.24 -18.49
#